data_AF-A0A936AL93-F1
#
_entry.id   AF-A0A936AL93-F1
#
_cell.length_a   1.000
_cell.length_b   1.000
_cell.length_c   1.000
_cell.angle_alpha   90.00
_cell.angle_beta   90.00
_cell.angle_gamma   90.00
#
_symmetry.space_group_name_H-M   'P 1'
#
loop_
_entity.id
_entity.type
_entity.pdbx_description
1 polymer ?
#
loop_
_entity_poly.entity_id
_entity_poly.type
_entity_poly.pdbx_seq_one_letter_code
_entity_poly.pdbx_strand_id
1 'polypeptide(L)'
;MRALDIPNERSSHRHPTPRMGGLGVVAAFVILLPLLWVMLLPDATNWVFATRFAIALLSYVVIAAVGLVDDLRRIGALPKYLGQFVASLIALWGGVIFNQMKIPYTGICTRALSWERF
;
A
#
# COMPACT_ATOMS: atom_id res chain seq x y z
N MET A 1 -9.64 -18.82 -16.40
CA MET A 1 -8.76 -17.64 -16.22
C MET A 1 -9.25 -16.53 -17.15
N ARG A 2 -9.94 -15.51 -16.63
CA ARG A 2 -10.40 -14.34 -17.43
C ARG A 2 -9.44 -13.18 -17.19
N ALA A 3 -8.31 -13.17 -17.90
CA ALA A 3 -7.36 -12.06 -17.87
C ALA A 3 -7.84 -10.83 -18.68
N LEU A 4 -8.89 -11.01 -19.48
CA LEU A 4 -9.48 -10.00 -20.35
C LEU A 4 -10.87 -9.60 -19.84
N ASP A 5 -11.11 -8.30 -19.73
CA ASP A 5 -12.43 -7.74 -19.51
C ASP A 5 -13.20 -7.72 -20.83
N ILE A 6 -14.28 -8.49 -20.92
CA ILE A 6 -15.10 -8.55 -22.14
C ILE A 6 -16.12 -7.40 -22.03
N PRO A 7 -16.19 -6.51 -23.04
CA PRO A 7 -17.06 -5.34 -22.97
C PRO A 7 -18.54 -5.74 -22.84
N ASN A 8 -19.26 -5.03 -21.97
CA ASN A 8 -20.70 -5.13 -21.77
C ASN A 8 -21.38 -3.78 -22.13
N GLU A 9 -22.71 -3.69 -22.11
CA GLU A 9 -23.49 -2.49 -22.44
C GLU A 9 -23.14 -1.22 -21.62
N ARG A 10 -22.41 -1.39 -20.49
CA ARG A 10 -21.89 -0.30 -19.64
C ARG A 10 -20.38 -0.03 -19.81
N SER A 11 -19.67 -0.79 -20.65
CA SER A 11 -18.23 -0.64 -20.85
C SER A 11 -17.92 0.49 -21.83
N SER A 12 -16.96 1.36 -21.48
CA SER A 12 -16.48 2.45 -22.34
C SER A 12 -15.46 2.00 -23.40
N HIS A 13 -14.91 0.80 -23.27
CA HIS A 13 -13.94 0.21 -24.19
C HIS A 13 -14.62 -0.77 -25.14
N ARG A 14 -14.28 -0.72 -26.44
CA ARG A 14 -14.82 -1.61 -27.48
C ARG A 14 -14.03 -2.91 -27.66
N HIS A 15 -12.82 -2.98 -27.09
CA HIS A 15 -11.94 -4.14 -27.18
C HIS A 15 -11.69 -4.73 -25.78
N PRO A 16 -11.42 -6.04 -25.69
CA PRO A 16 -11.12 -6.67 -24.42
C PRO A 16 -9.82 -6.10 -23.83
N THR A 17 -9.89 -5.49 -22.65
CA THR A 17 -8.73 -4.89 -21.99
C THR A 17 -8.18 -5.82 -20.92
N PRO A 18 -6.85 -5.97 -20.80
CA PRO A 18 -6.25 -6.80 -19.77
C PRO A 18 -6.49 -6.18 -18.38
N ARG A 19 -7.05 -6.94 -17.44
CA ARG A 19 -7.37 -6.46 -16.08
C ARG A 19 -6.14 -6.28 -15.16
N MET A 20 -4.93 -6.53 -15.67
CA MET A 20 -3.69 -6.60 -14.87
C MET A 20 -2.89 -5.29 -14.76
N GLY A 21 -3.47 -4.13 -15.12
CA GLY A 21 -2.74 -2.85 -15.12
C GLY A 21 -2.09 -2.49 -13.77
N GLY A 22 -2.71 -2.87 -12.65
CA GLY A 22 -2.18 -2.59 -11.31
C GLY A 22 -0.86 -3.31 -10.98
N LEU A 23 -0.62 -4.49 -11.57
CA LEU A 23 0.60 -5.27 -11.33
C LEU A 23 1.88 -4.54 -11.77
N GLY A 24 1.81 -3.78 -12.86
CA GLY A 24 2.95 -3.00 -13.35
C GLY A 24 3.38 -1.92 -12.35
N VAL A 25 2.41 -1.24 -11.74
CA VAL A 25 2.66 -0.23 -10.70
C VAL A 25 3.24 -0.90 -9.44
N VAL A 26 2.67 -2.03 -9.01
CA VAL A 26 3.18 -2.77 -7.85
C VAL A 26 4.64 -3.19 -8.06
N ALA A 27 4.95 -3.78 -9.22
CA ALA A 27 6.31 -4.20 -9.54
C ALA A 27 7.28 -3.01 -9.55
N ALA A 28 6.89 -1.89 -10.14
CA ALA A 28 7.70 -0.67 -10.13
C ALA A 28 8.01 -0.20 -8.71
N PHE A 29 7.03 -0.17 -7.81
CA PHE A 29 7.24 0.26 -6.42
C PHE A 29 8.12 -0.71 -5.63
N VAL A 30 7.94 -2.03 -5.80
CA VAL A 30 8.74 -3.05 -5.11
C VAL A 30 10.21 -2.98 -5.52
N ILE A 31 10.52 -2.60 -6.76
CA ILE A 31 11.89 -2.51 -7.27
C ILE A 31 12.50 -1.12 -7.01
N LEU A 32 11.77 -0.06 -7.36
CA LEU A 32 12.31 1.29 -7.35
C LEU A 32 12.44 1.85 -5.94
N LEU A 33 11.54 1.54 -5.00
CA LEU A 33 11.64 2.09 -3.64
C LEU A 33 12.90 1.61 -2.91
N PRO A 34 13.25 0.32 -2.89
CA PRO A 34 14.53 -0.13 -2.30
C PRO A 34 15.75 0.43 -3.02
N LEU A 35 15.69 0.54 -4.35
CA LEU A 35 16.79 1.10 -5.13
C LEU A 35 17.03 2.57 -4.78
N LEU A 36 15.96 3.37 -4.75
CA LEU A 36 16.00 4.77 -4.33
C LEU A 36 16.48 4.90 -2.88
N TRP A 37 16.05 3.99 -1.98
CA TRP A 37 16.51 3.97 -0.60
C TRP A 37 18.03 3.87 -0.49
N VAL A 38 18.62 2.90 -1.19
CA VAL A 38 20.08 2.68 -1.18
C VAL A 38 20.84 3.83 -1.86
N MET A 39 20.28 4.43 -2.91
CA MET A 39 20.97 5.45 -3.70
C MET A 39 20.88 6.86 -3.13
N LEU A 40 19.78 7.22 -2.46
CA LEU A 40 19.47 8.62 -2.11
C LEU A 40 19.49 8.90 -0.61
N LEU A 41 19.46 7.88 0.25
CA LEU A 41 19.46 8.09 1.70
C LEU A 41 20.84 7.77 2.30
N PRO A 42 21.59 8.78 2.79
CA PRO A 42 22.86 8.57 3.48
C PRO A 42 22.73 7.67 4.73
N ASP A 43 21.56 7.71 5.37
CA ASP A 43 21.23 6.91 6.56
C ASP A 43 20.66 5.51 6.21
N ALA A 44 20.75 5.06 4.95
CA ALA A 44 20.25 3.75 4.54
C ALA A 44 20.90 2.58 5.30
N THR A 45 22.08 2.79 5.88
CA THR A 45 22.81 1.84 6.73
C THR A 45 22.32 1.79 8.18
N ASN A 46 21.46 2.71 8.61
CA ASN A 46 20.86 2.64 9.93
C ASN A 46 19.85 1.48 9.97
N TRP A 47 20.22 0.43 10.72
CA TRP A 47 19.44 -0.80 10.86
C TRP A 47 17.99 -0.57 11.27
N VAL A 48 17.73 0.38 12.19
CA VAL A 48 16.36 0.64 12.65
C VAL A 48 15.49 1.19 11.53
N PHE A 49 16.03 2.13 10.75
CA PHE A 49 15.31 2.71 9.62
C PHE A 49 15.12 1.70 8.48
N ALA A 50 16.15 0.91 8.18
CA ALA A 50 16.08 -0.16 7.18
C ALA A 50 15.02 -1.21 7.56
N THR A 51 14.95 -1.63 8.82
CA THR A 51 13.93 -2.58 9.30
C THR A 51 12.53 -2.01 9.18
N ARG A 52 12.31 -0.75 9.59
CA ARG A 52 11.00 -0.08 9.44
C ARG A 52 10.57 0.03 7.98
N PHE A 53 11.50 0.41 7.09
CA PHE A 53 11.26 0.47 5.66
C PHE A 53 10.91 -0.90 5.08
N ALA A 54 11.63 -1.96 5.47
CA ALA A 54 11.35 -3.33 5.03
C ALA A 54 9.97 -3.82 5.49
N ILE A 55 9.55 -3.51 6.71
CA ILE A 55 8.21 -3.84 7.22
C ILE A 55 7.13 -3.07 6.45
N ALA A 56 7.36 -1.79 6.16
CA ALA A 56 6.44 -0.99 5.35
C ALA A 56 6.30 -1.59 3.92
N LEU A 57 7.41 -1.97 3.30
CA LEU A 57 7.41 -2.62 1.99
C LEU A 57 6.69 -3.98 2.03
N LEU A 58 6.87 -4.75 3.10
CA LEU A 58 6.14 -6.00 3.31
C LEU A 58 4.62 -5.75 3.37
N SER A 59 4.18 -4.74 4.13
CA SER A 59 2.76 -4.38 4.20
C SER A 59 2.19 -3.99 2.82
N TYR A 60 2.98 -3.29 2.00
CA TYR A 60 2.64 -2.94 0.63
C TYR A 60 2.48 -4.18 -0.27
N VAL A 61 3.38 -5.15 -0.15
CA VAL A 61 3.29 -6.42 -0.90
C VAL A 61 2.07 -7.22 -0.47
N VAL A 62 1.75 -7.27 0.83
CA VAL A 62 0.57 -7.98 1.34
C VAL A 62 -0.73 -7.37 0.80
N ILE A 63 -0.89 -6.04 0.85
CA ILE A 63 -2.09 -5.39 0.31
C ILE A 63 -2.20 -5.57 -1.21
N ALA A 64 -1.08 -5.53 -1.93
CA ALA A 64 -1.05 -5.80 -3.36
C ALA A 64 -1.43 -7.24 -3.69
N ALA A 65 -0.98 -8.22 -2.89
CA ALA A 65 -1.36 -9.62 -3.04
C ALA A 65 -2.86 -9.84 -2.81
N VAL A 66 -3.44 -9.18 -1.80
CA VAL A 66 -4.91 -9.21 -1.57
C VAL A 66 -5.66 -8.66 -2.77
N GLY A 67 -5.21 -7.52 -3.33
CA GLY A 67 -5.79 -6.94 -4.55
C GLY A 67 -5.68 -7.88 -5.77
N LEU A 68 -4.50 -8.49 -5.96
CA LEU A 68 -4.29 -9.45 -7.05
C LEU A 68 -5.17 -10.69 -6.93
N VAL A 69 -5.31 -11.24 -5.72
CA VAL A 69 -6.18 -12.39 -5.46
C VAL A 69 -7.65 -12.03 -5.74
N ASP A 70 -8.08 -10.83 -5.34
CA ASP A 70 -9.43 -10.33 -5.65
C ASP A 70 -9.66 -10.19 -7.16
N ASP A 71 -8.70 -9.63 -7.90
CA ASP A 71 -8.78 -9.50 -9.36
C ASP A 71 -8.88 -10.86 -10.07
N LEU A 72 -8.18 -11.88 -9.56
CA LEU A 72 -8.14 -13.21 -10.16
C LEU A 72 -9.35 -14.08 -9.80
N ARG A 73 -9.82 -14.01 -8.55
CA ARG A 73 -10.81 -14.96 -8.00
C ARG A 73 -12.14 -14.31 -7.63
N ARG A 74 -12.27 -12.97 -7.67
CA ARG A 74 -13.43 -12.21 -7.15
C ARG A 74 -13.85 -12.72 -5.78
N ILE A 75 -13.04 -12.40 -4.77
CA ILE A 75 -13.29 -12.88 -3.41
C ILE A 75 -14.45 -12.10 -2.77
N GLY A 76 -15.12 -12.73 -1.79
CA GLY A 76 -16.15 -12.05 -1.02
C GLY A 76 -15.59 -10.85 -0.23
N ALA A 77 -16.47 -9.93 0.17
CA ALA A 77 -16.06 -8.72 0.89
C ALA A 77 -15.30 -9.02 2.19
N LEU A 78 -15.73 -10.04 2.96
CA LEU A 78 -15.16 -10.33 4.27
C LEU A 78 -13.68 -10.77 4.21
N PRO A 79 -13.27 -11.78 3.39
CA PRO A 79 -11.86 -12.11 3.22
C PRO A 79 -11.00 -10.95 2.74
N LYS A 80 -11.54 -10.09 1.87
CA LYS A 80 -10.84 -8.90 1.38
C LYS A 80 -10.52 -7.96 2.53
N TYR A 81 -11.51 -7.59 3.34
CA TYR A 81 -11.31 -6.72 4.49
C TYR A 81 -10.35 -7.31 5.53
N LEU A 82 -10.41 -8.63 5.79
CA LEU A 82 -9.46 -9.28 6.69
C LEU A 82 -8.02 -9.17 6.18
N GLY A 83 -7.79 -9.38 4.88
CA GLY A 83 -6.46 -9.22 4.28
C GLY A 83 -5.95 -7.78 4.39
N GLN A 84 -6.82 -6.80 4.15
CA GLN A 84 -6.49 -5.38 4.30
C GLN A 84 -6.19 -5.01 5.76
N PHE A 85 -6.96 -5.58 6.69
CA PHE A 85 -6.74 -5.38 8.13
C PHE A 85 -5.38 -5.93 8.56
N VAL A 86 -5.02 -7.15 8.16
CA VAL A 86 -3.69 -7.72 8.42
C VAL A 86 -2.58 -6.85 7.83
N ALA A 87 -2.72 -6.41 6.58
CA ALA A 87 -1.74 -5.50 5.96
C ALA A 87 -1.54 -4.22 6.79
N SER A 88 -2.64 -3.64 7.29
CA SER A 88 -2.57 -2.43 8.13
C SER A 88 -1.87 -2.68 9.47
N LEU A 89 -2.08 -3.84 10.10
CA LEU A 89 -1.40 -4.20 11.35
C LEU A 89 0.11 -4.33 11.15
N ILE A 90 0.54 -4.95 10.04
CA ILE A 90 1.96 -5.05 9.69
C ILE A 90 2.57 -3.65 9.52
N ALA A 91 1.88 -2.74 8.82
CA ALA A 91 2.34 -1.37 8.63
C ALA A 91 2.46 -0.61 9.97
N LEU A 92 1.46 -0.71 10.84
CA LEU A 92 1.45 -0.09 12.16
C LEU A 92 2.59 -0.62 13.03
N TRP A 93 2.84 -1.93 13.02
CA TRP A 93 3.94 -2.54 13.74
C TRP A 93 5.31 -2.05 13.25
N GLY A 94 5.44 -1.80 11.94
CA GLY A 94 6.61 -1.15 11.34
C GLY A 94 6.79 0.33 11.67
N GLY A 95 5.87 0.93 12.42
CA GLY A 95 5.90 2.34 12.79
C GLY A 95 5.41 3.28 11.68
N VAL A 96 4.64 2.77 10.70
CA VAL A 96 3.93 3.61 9.73
C VAL A 96 2.76 4.28 10.44
N ILE A 97 3.03 5.44 11.03
CA ILE A 97 2.06 6.22 11.80
C ILE A 97 1.96 7.65 11.26
N PHE A 98 0.77 8.22 11.34
CA PHE A 98 0.53 9.62 10.97
C PHE A 98 1.01 10.53 12.10
N ASN A 99 2.19 11.13 11.95
CA ASN A 99 2.74 12.04 12.94
C ASN A 99 2.20 13.47 12.84
N GLN A 100 1.78 13.88 11.64
CA GLN A 100 1.25 15.21 11.39
C GLN A 100 0.09 15.11 10.40
N MET A 101 -1.04 15.72 10.76
CA MET A 101 -2.15 15.94 9.83
C MET A 101 -2.26 17.44 9.57
N LYS A 102 -2.05 17.84 8.31
CA LYS A 102 -2.33 19.21 7.88
C LYS A 102 -3.82 19.29 7.54
N ILE A 103 -4.57 20.02 8.34
CA ILE A 103 -5.99 20.26 8.06
C ILE A 103 -6.06 21.55 7.24
N PRO A 104 -6.58 21.50 6.00
CA PRO A 104 -6.74 22.71 5.21
C PRO A 104 -7.64 23.69 5.99
N TYR A 105 -7.30 24.98 5.92
CA TYR A 105 -7.99 26.10 6.57
C TYR A 105 -7.81 26.25 8.09
N THR A 106 -7.32 25.26 8.84
CA THR A 106 -7.16 25.36 10.31
C THR A 106 -5.73 25.18 10.83
N GLY A 107 -4.77 24.84 9.97
CA GLY A 107 -3.34 24.73 10.32
C GLY A 107 -2.87 23.28 10.50
N ILE A 108 -1.67 23.12 11.05
CA ILE A 108 -1.07 21.79 11.28
C ILE A 108 -1.48 21.30 12.66
N CYS A 109 -2.29 20.25 12.72
CA CYS A 109 -2.52 19.51 13.96
C CYS A 109 -1.34 18.58 14.18
N THR A 110 -0.28 19.12 14.77
CA THR A 110 0.83 18.32 15.31
C THR A 110 0.35 17.64 16.59
N ARG A 111 0.73 16.38 16.80
CA ARG A 111 0.40 15.54 17.97
C ARG A 111 0.33 16.34 19.30
N ALA A 112 -0.88 16.75 19.71
CA ALA A 112 -1.16 17.38 21.00
C ALA A 112 -1.58 16.35 22.08
N LEU A 113 -1.74 15.08 21.69
CA LEU A 113 -2.09 13.96 22.58
C LEU A 113 -0.88 13.06 22.80
N SER A 114 0.11 13.56 23.56
CA SER A 114 0.94 12.67 24.36
C SER A 114 0.18 12.43 25.67
N TRP A 115 -0.41 11.26 25.86
CA TRP A 115 -0.96 10.80 27.14
C TRP A 115 0.11 10.58 28.23
N GLU A 116 1.27 11.23 28.10
CA GLU A 116 2.43 11.16 29.01
C GLU A 116 2.60 12.47 29.81
N ARG A 117 1.52 13.28 29.89
CA ARG A 117 1.48 14.51 30.69
C ARG A 117 0.30 14.55 31.68
N PHE A 118 -0.06 13.41 32.25
CA PHE A 118 -0.87 13.32 33.47
C PHE A 118 -0.25 12.29 34.40
#